data_AF-A0A7X5ZBM2-F1
#
_entry.id   AF-A0A7X5ZBM2-F1
#
_cell.length_a   1.000
_cell.length_b   1.000
_cell.length_c   1.000
_cell.angle_alpha   90.00
_cell.angle_beta   90.00
_cell.angle_gamma   90.00
#
_symmetry.space_group_name_H-M   'P 1'
#
loop_
_entity.id
_entity.type
_entity.pdbx_description
1 polymer ?
#
loop_
_entity_poly.entity_id
_entity_poly.type
_entity_poly.pdbx_seq_one_letter_code
_entity_poly.pdbx_strand_id
1 'polypeptide(L)'
;MSAPTAPAPGFDPALAWTLHRQVAVRPEPFGALLYHFGTRKLSFLKNRTIVEVVSSLADHPDVRSACRAAGIDDDAQGPYLHALSVLAQSQMLVPRETSE
;
A
#
# COMPACT_ATOMS: atom_id res chain seq x y z
N MET A 1 -8.25 7.43 -24.01
CA MET A 1 -8.26 8.57 -23.06
C MET A 1 -8.41 7.98 -21.66
N SER A 2 -7.30 7.83 -20.93
CA SER A 2 -7.32 7.32 -19.56
C SER A 2 -7.90 8.38 -18.64
N ALA A 3 -8.97 8.05 -17.93
CA ALA A 3 -9.64 8.96 -17.00
C ALA A 3 -8.74 9.28 -15.79
N PRO A 4 -8.78 10.51 -15.25
CA PRO A 4 -8.09 10.80 -14.01
C PRO A 4 -8.77 10.01 -12.88
N THR A 5 -8.02 9.06 -12.30
CA THR A 5 -8.45 8.39 -11.05
C THR A 5 -8.38 9.43 -9.95
N ALA A 6 -9.52 10.03 -9.60
CA ALA A 6 -9.62 10.88 -8.42
C ALA A 6 -9.25 10.05 -7.17
N PRO A 7 -8.42 10.58 -6.25
CA PRO A 7 -8.10 9.85 -5.03
C PRO A 7 -9.39 9.62 -4.24
N ALA A 8 -9.65 8.35 -3.92
CA ALA A 8 -10.76 7.98 -3.06
C ALA A 8 -10.61 8.72 -1.70
N PRO A 9 -11.70 9.19 -1.09
CA PRO A 9 -11.62 9.87 0.20
C PRO A 9 -11.01 8.91 1.23
N GLY A 10 -9.77 9.18 1.62
CA GLY A 10 -9.02 8.40 2.62
C GLY A 10 -7.57 8.10 2.27
N PHE A 11 -7.17 8.04 0.98
CA PHE A 11 -5.78 7.72 0.61
C PHE A 11 -5.04 8.92 -0.02
N ASP A 12 -4.07 9.47 0.70
CA ASP A 12 -3.16 10.50 0.19
C ASP A 12 -1.73 9.94 0.07
N PRO A 13 -1.18 9.82 -1.16
CA PRO A 13 0.16 9.29 -1.37
C PRO A 13 1.28 10.22 -0.89
N ALA A 14 0.98 11.48 -0.56
CA ALA A 14 1.93 12.42 0.03
C ALA A 14 2.09 12.24 1.54
N LEU A 15 1.30 11.39 2.18
CA LEU A 15 1.40 11.07 3.60
C LEU A 15 2.16 9.78 3.85
N ALA A 16 2.63 9.61 5.09
CA ALA A 16 3.19 8.36 5.58
C ALA A 16 2.08 7.33 5.81
N TRP A 17 2.30 6.12 5.29
CA TRP A 17 1.38 4.99 5.49
C TRP A 17 2.11 3.82 6.15
N THR A 18 1.35 2.90 6.71
CA THR A 18 1.84 1.62 7.24
C THR A 18 0.76 0.55 7.15
N LEU A 19 1.17 -0.72 7.20
CA LEU A 19 0.25 -1.82 7.43
C LEU A 19 -0.44 -1.65 8.78
N HIS A 20 -1.74 -1.92 8.81
CA HIS A 20 -2.47 -1.93 10.06
C HIS A 20 -1.95 -3.06 10.97
N ARG A 21 -1.83 -2.79 12.27
CA ARG A 21 -1.25 -3.74 13.25
C ARG A 21 -1.96 -5.10 13.33
N GLN A 22 -3.22 -5.16 12.90
CA GLN A 22 -4.01 -6.40 12.86
C GLN A 22 -3.93 -7.10 11.50
N VAL A 23 -3.02 -6.71 10.62
CA VAL A 23 -2.79 -7.35 9.33
C VAL A 23 -1.61 -8.30 9.42
N ALA A 24 -1.85 -9.56 9.13
CA ALA A 24 -0.80 -10.54 8.89
C ALA A 24 -0.43 -10.56 7.40
N VAL A 25 0.87 -10.54 7.13
CA VAL A 25 1.43 -10.72 5.80
C VAL A 25 1.95 -12.14 5.67
N ARG A 26 1.52 -12.88 4.65
CA ARG A 26 2.09 -14.18 4.26
C ARG A 26 2.75 -14.07 2.89
N PRO A 27 4.09 -14.07 2.83
CA PRO A 27 4.82 -14.07 1.56
C PRO A 27 4.56 -15.35 0.77
N GLU A 28 4.41 -15.21 -0.55
CA GLU A 28 4.24 -16.31 -1.50
C GLU A 28 5.16 -16.08 -2.72
N PRO A 29 5.50 -17.13 -3.50
CA PRO A 29 6.39 -17.00 -4.65
C PRO A 29 5.95 -15.93 -5.68
N PHE A 30 4.65 -15.68 -5.78
CA PHE A 30 4.04 -14.71 -6.69
C PHE A 30 3.73 -13.34 -6.04
N GLY A 31 3.94 -13.18 -4.73
CA GLY A 31 3.59 -11.96 -4.01
C GLY A 31 3.28 -12.23 -2.54
N ALA A 32 2.07 -11.89 -2.07
CA ALA A 32 1.68 -12.12 -0.68
C ALA A 32 0.16 -12.20 -0.48
N LEU A 33 -0.26 -12.86 0.59
CA LEU A 33 -1.60 -12.72 1.15
C LEU A 33 -1.57 -11.79 2.37
N LEU A 34 -2.51 -10.85 2.41
CA LEU A 34 -2.78 -9.96 3.54
C LEU A 34 -4.08 -10.37 4.21
N TYR A 35 -4.03 -10.69 5.50
CA TYR A 35 -5.22 -11.03 6.28
C TYR A 35 -5.40 -10.07 7.45
N HIS A 36 -6.57 -9.42 7.52
CA HIS A 36 -6.89 -8.51 8.61
C HIS A 36 -7.71 -9.23 9.69
N PHE A 37 -7.18 -9.39 10.90
CA PHE A 37 -7.85 -10.12 11.98
C PHE A 37 -9.15 -9.48 12.48
N GLY A 38 -9.23 -8.14 12.51
CA GLY A 38 -10.45 -7.41 12.89
C GLY A 38 -11.61 -7.55 11.90
N THR A 39 -11.40 -7.18 10.64
CA THR A 39 -12.45 -7.23 9.58
C THR A 39 -12.62 -8.60 8.94
N ARG A 40 -11.69 -9.54 9.19
CA ARG A 40 -11.61 -10.87 8.55
C ARG A 40 -11.48 -10.82 7.02
N LYS A 41 -11.06 -9.69 6.46
CA LYS A 41 -10.81 -9.52 5.02
C LYS A 41 -9.48 -10.18 4.63
N LEU A 42 -9.46 -10.72 3.41
CA LEU A 42 -8.29 -11.29 2.77
C LEU A 42 -8.01 -10.50 1.48
N SER A 43 -6.77 -10.07 1.28
CA SER A 43 -6.32 -9.39 0.07
C SER A 43 -5.11 -10.08 -0.51
N PHE A 44 -5.01 -10.10 -1.83
CA PHE A 44 -3.96 -10.78 -2.56
C PHE A 44 -3.11 -9.77 -3.31
N LEU A 45 -1.82 -9.76 -2.99
CA LEU A 45 -0.81 -9.03 -3.74
C LEU A 45 -0.19 -10.01 -4.74
N LYS A 46 -0.42 -9.79 -6.03
CA LYS A 46 0.03 -10.69 -7.12
C LYS A 46 1.37 -10.27 -7.75
N ASN A 47 2.05 -9.30 -7.15
CA ASN A 47 3.33 -8.79 -7.63
C ASN A 47 4.25 -8.60 -6.42
N ARG A 48 5.49 -9.06 -6.52
CA ARG A 48 6.49 -8.91 -5.45
C ARG A 48 6.85 -7.43 -5.20
N THR A 49 6.87 -6.60 -6.23
CA THR A 49 7.15 -5.16 -6.09
C THR A 49 6.13 -4.47 -5.18
N ILE A 50 4.83 -4.78 -5.29
CA ILE A 50 3.85 -4.17 -4.38
C ILE A 50 4.01 -4.70 -2.95
N VAL A 51 4.46 -5.94 -2.77
CA VAL A 51 4.77 -6.49 -1.45
C VAL A 51 5.95 -5.75 -0.82
N GLU A 52 6.99 -5.49 -1.59
CA GLU A 52 8.15 -4.71 -1.17
C GLU A 52 7.73 -3.30 -0.76
N VAL A 53 6.97 -2.59 -1.60
CA VAL A 53 6.43 -1.26 -1.26
C VAL A 53 5.64 -1.31 0.04
N VAL A 54 4.66 -2.20 0.17
CA VAL A 54 3.81 -2.31 1.36
C VAL A 54 4.60 -2.61 2.62
N SER A 55 5.68 -3.41 2.50
CA SER A 55 6.53 -3.81 3.63
C SER A 55 7.48 -2.69 4.06
N SER A 56 7.99 -1.89 3.10
CA SER A 56 8.89 -0.78 3.39
C SER A 56 8.17 0.55 3.64
N LEU A 57 6.84 0.62 3.46
CA LEU A 57 6.05 1.84 3.65
C LEU A 57 6.41 2.56 4.95
N ALA A 58 6.54 1.81 6.06
CA ALA A 58 6.88 2.30 7.39
C ALA A 58 8.25 3.01 7.50
N ASP A 59 9.18 2.71 6.58
CA ASP A 59 10.54 3.26 6.56
C ASP A 59 10.64 4.55 5.71
N HIS A 60 9.57 4.92 5.02
CA HIS A 60 9.53 6.07 4.13
C HIS A 60 8.61 7.18 4.63
N PRO A 61 8.89 8.45 4.27
CA PRO A 61 8.07 9.60 4.67
C PRO A 61 6.73 9.66 3.94
N ASP A 62 6.66 9.11 2.73
CA ASP A 62 5.46 9.10 1.89
C ASP A 62 5.44 7.89 0.95
N VAL A 63 4.29 7.62 0.35
CA VAL A 63 4.09 6.46 -0.53
C VAL A 63 4.94 6.55 -1.80
N ARG A 64 5.10 7.75 -2.36
CA ARG A 64 5.87 7.93 -3.62
C ARG A 64 7.34 7.63 -3.37
N SER A 65 7.86 8.07 -2.24
CA SER A 65 9.22 7.75 -1.80
C SER A 65 9.42 6.23 -1.63
N ALA A 66 8.45 5.51 -1.07
CA ALA A 66 8.50 4.05 -0.98
C ALA A 66 8.47 3.37 -2.36
N CYS A 67 7.62 3.85 -3.28
CA CYS A 67 7.57 3.35 -4.65
C CYS A 67 8.92 3.54 -5.37
N ARG A 68 9.55 4.72 -5.25
CA ARG A 68 10.87 4.98 -5.84
C ARG A 68 11.95 4.08 -5.25
N ALA A 69 11.93 3.87 -3.94
CA ALA A 69 12.87 2.96 -3.27
C ALA A 69 12.72 1.50 -3.74
N ALA A 70 11.50 1.10 -4.12
CA ALA A 70 11.21 -0.19 -4.76
C ALA A 70 11.50 -0.20 -6.28
N GLY A 71 12.12 0.84 -6.83
CA GLY A 71 12.50 0.94 -8.25
C GLY A 71 11.35 1.28 -9.20
N ILE A 72 10.25 1.86 -8.71
CA ILE A 72 9.12 2.30 -9.54
C ILE A 72 9.29 3.78 -9.89
N ASP A 73 9.52 4.05 -11.17
CA ASP A 73 9.53 5.41 -11.71
C ASP A 73 8.20 6.13 -11.51
N ASP A 74 8.24 7.46 -11.39
CA ASP A 74 7.06 8.29 -11.10
C ASP A 74 5.91 8.10 -12.10
N ASP A 75 6.22 7.91 -13.38
CA ASP A 75 5.22 7.65 -14.43
C ASP A 75 4.56 6.25 -14.28
N ALA A 76 5.32 5.30 -13.74
CA ALA A 76 4.87 3.93 -13.50
C ALA A 76 4.14 3.73 -12.16
N GLN A 77 4.07 4.76 -11.30
CA GLN A 77 3.46 4.65 -9.96
C GLN A 77 1.94 4.49 -9.99
N GLY A 78 1.25 4.96 -11.04
CA GLY A 78 -0.22 5.01 -11.10
C GLY A 78 -0.94 3.72 -10.66
N PRO A 79 -0.62 2.54 -11.24
CA PRO A 79 -1.21 1.27 -10.84
C PRO A 79 -0.94 0.88 -9.38
N TYR A 80 0.25 1.18 -8.87
CA TYR A 80 0.62 0.89 -7.48
C TYR A 80 -0.14 1.78 -6.51
N LEU A 81 -0.24 3.08 -6.79
CA LEU A 81 -1.03 4.02 -5.98
C LEU A 81 -2.51 3.62 -5.95
N HIS A 82 -3.06 3.15 -7.08
CA HIS A 82 -4.43 2.64 -7.12
C HIS A 82 -4.59 1.40 -6.22
N ALA A 83 -3.68 0.43 -6.32
CA ALA A 83 -3.74 -0.78 -5.49
C ALA A 83 -3.61 -0.46 -3.99
N LEU A 84 -2.71 0.45 -3.62
CA LEU A 84 -2.54 0.91 -2.23
C LEU A 84 -3.79 1.65 -1.72
N SER A 85 -4.45 2.44 -2.57
CA SER A 85 -5.75 3.05 -2.25
C SER A 85 -6.81 2.00 -1.89
N VAL A 86 -6.89 0.89 -2.63
CA VAL A 86 -7.82 -0.21 -2.32
C VAL A 86 -7.46 -0.89 -0.99
N LEU A 87 -6.17 -1.06 -0.70
CA LEU A 87 -5.71 -1.57 0.59
C LEU A 87 -6.09 -0.63 1.75
N ALA A 88 -5.97 0.69 1.56
CA ALA A 88 -6.40 1.68 2.53
C ALA A 88 -7.93 1.62 2.78
N GLN A 89 -8.74 1.55 1.71
CA GLN A 89 -10.20 1.41 1.80
C GLN A 89 -10.64 0.11 2.50
N SER A 90 -9.82 -0.94 2.43
CA SER A 90 -10.07 -2.22 3.11
C SER A 90 -9.49 -2.30 4.53
N GLN A 91 -8.96 -1.19 5.05
CA GLN A 91 -8.29 -1.07 6.35
C GLN A 91 -7.01 -1.90 6.47
N MET A 92 -6.47 -2.39 5.35
CA MET A 92 -5.19 -3.10 5.32
C MET A 92 -4.04 -2.13 5.56
N LEU A 93 -4.13 -0.93 5.01
CA LEU A 93 -3.22 0.18 5.25
C LEU A 93 -3.91 1.26 6.07
N VAL A 94 -3.15 1.91 6.93
CA VAL A 94 -3.58 3.08 7.70
C VAL A 94 -2.52 4.19 7.60
N PRO A 95 -2.91 5.47 7.73
CA PRO A 95 -1.95 6.54 7.92
C PRO A 95 -1.04 6.19 9.10
N ARG A 96 0.26 6.44 8.95
CA ARG A 96 1.18 6.33 10.08
C ARG A 96 0.84 7.45 11.04
N GLU A 97 0.39 7.11 12.24
CA GLU A 97 0.34 8.08 13.31
C GLU A 97 1.79 8.47 13.60
N THR A 98 2.14 9.71 13.29
CA THR A 98 3.41 10.31 13.72
C THR A 98 3.35 10.30 15.23
N SER A 99 3.90 9.26 15.85
CA SER A 99 4.08 9.22 17.29
C SER A 99 5.14 10.27 17.58
N GLU A 100 4.70 11.42 18.11
CA GLU A 100 5.56 12.49 18.63
C GLU A 100 6.44 12.01 19.79
#